data_AF-A0A418YU74-F1
#
_entry.id   AF-A0A418YU74-F1
#
_cell.length_a   1.000
_cell.length_b   1.000
_cell.length_c   1.000
_cell.angle_alpha   90.00
_cell.angle_beta   90.00
_cell.angle_gamma   90.00
#
_symmetry.space_group_name_H-M   'P 1'
#
loop_
_entity.id
_entity.type
_entity.pdbx_description
1 polymer ?
#
loop_
_entity_poly.entity_id
_entity_poly.type
_entity_poly.pdbx_seq_one_letter_code
_entity_poly.pdbx_strand_id
1 'polypeptide(L)'
;MQDRLERMLKYKEPDFQERRALATQARDKALAKLRAKPPVDPVLAAERAAAAEAKAAAEQEKRRLAKLAREEERAAKVERARLEAEAAAAAIKPELTDEERKAARDARYLARKSRKGGR
;
A
#
# COMPACT_ATOMS: atom_id res chain seq x y z
N MET A 1 -42.09 20.95 29.32
CA MET A 1 -41.11 19.98 29.89
C MET A 1 -41.78 18.64 30.24
N GLN A 2 -43.05 18.63 30.70
CA GLN A 2 -43.79 17.39 31.02
C GLN A 2 -43.90 16.39 29.86
N ASP A 3 -44.22 16.82 28.64
CA ASP A 3 -44.41 15.93 27.47
C ASP A 3 -43.20 15.05 27.11
N ARG A 4 -41.98 15.54 27.34
CA ARG A 4 -40.76 14.77 27.06
C ARG A 4 -40.53 13.69 28.12
N LEU A 5 -40.80 14.01 29.39
CA LEU A 5 -40.67 13.10 30.52
C LEU A 5 -41.71 11.96 30.41
N GLU A 6 -42.94 12.29 30.06
CA GLU A 6 -43.98 11.27 29.83
C GLU A 6 -43.63 10.32 28.67
N ARG A 7 -43.00 10.83 27.61
CA ARG A 7 -42.59 10.03 26.45
C ARG A 7 -41.45 9.06 26.76
N MET A 8 -40.54 9.44 27.66
CA MET A 8 -39.47 8.55 28.14
C MET A 8 -40.00 7.48 29.10
N LEU A 9 -40.94 7.83 29.97
CA LEU A 9 -41.58 6.87 30.89
C LEU A 9 -42.47 5.83 30.17
N LYS A 10 -42.97 6.16 28.97
CA LYS A 10 -43.78 5.28 28.11
C LYS A 10 -42.98 4.62 26.98
N TYR A 11 -41.66 4.81 26.93
CA TYR A 11 -40.83 4.24 25.86
C TYR A 11 -40.71 2.72 26.03
N LYS A 12 -41.14 1.99 25.00
CA LYS A 12 -40.96 0.54 24.89
C LYS A 12 -40.08 0.26 23.68
N GLU A 13 -39.07 -0.59 23.85
CA GLU A 13 -38.22 -1.00 22.75
C GLU A 13 -39.04 -1.76 21.69
N PRO A 14 -38.96 -1.37 20.41
CA PRO A 14 -39.69 -2.07 19.38
C PRO A 14 -39.12 -3.47 19.19
N ASP A 15 -39.98 -4.47 19.01
CA ASP A 15 -39.55 -5.83 18.70
C ASP A 15 -38.93 -5.95 17.29
N PHE A 16 -38.47 -7.15 16.91
CA PHE A 16 -37.84 -7.34 15.60
C PHE A 16 -38.77 -7.05 14.41
N GLN A 17 -40.05 -7.43 14.51
CA GLN A 17 -41.02 -7.19 13.42
C GLN A 17 -41.36 -5.70 13.32
N GLU A 18 -41.53 -5.04 14.45
CA GLU A 18 -41.75 -3.60 14.54
C GLU A 18 -40.55 -2.82 13.96
N ARG A 19 -39.32 -3.21 14.30
CA ARG A 19 -38.11 -2.61 13.69
C ARG A 19 -38.06 -2.81 12.17
N ARG A 20 -38.42 -3.99 11.67
CA ARG A 20 -38.47 -4.27 10.22
C ARG A 20 -39.54 -3.43 9.52
N ALA A 21 -40.71 -3.28 10.12
CA ALA A 21 -41.78 -2.43 9.61
C ALA A 21 -41.34 -0.95 9.55
N LEU A 22 -40.71 -0.45 10.62
CA LEU A 22 -40.17 0.91 10.67
C LEU A 22 -39.07 1.15 9.62
N ALA A 23 -38.17 0.19 9.41
CA ALA A 23 -37.15 0.29 8.37
C ALA A 23 -37.75 0.38 6.96
N THR A 24 -38.79 -0.42 6.69
CA THR A 24 -39.51 -0.39 5.42
C THR A 24 -40.20 0.96 5.21
N GLN A 25 -40.91 1.45 6.23
CA GLN A 25 -41.53 2.78 6.20
C GLN A 25 -40.52 3.91 6.01
N ALA A 26 -39.34 3.83 6.65
CA ALA A 26 -38.29 4.82 6.50
C ALA A 26 -37.73 4.84 5.08
N ARG A 27 -37.48 3.66 4.49
CA ARG A 27 -37.05 3.52 3.10
C ARG A 27 -38.09 4.10 2.15
N ASP A 28 -39.36 3.75 2.33
CA ASP A 28 -40.43 4.20 1.44
C ASP A 28 -40.64 5.72 1.55
N LYS A 29 -40.54 6.29 2.76
CA LYS A 29 -40.52 7.74 2.96
C LYS A 29 -39.32 8.41 2.29
N ALA A 30 -38.13 7.81 2.38
CA ALA A 30 -36.93 8.35 1.74
C ALA A 30 -37.06 8.32 0.20
N LEU A 31 -37.59 7.23 -0.36
CA LEU A 31 -37.84 7.11 -1.79
C LEU A 31 -38.93 8.08 -2.25
N ALA A 32 -40.01 8.26 -1.48
CA ALA A 32 -41.04 9.24 -1.77
C ALA A 32 -40.47 10.67 -1.80
N LYS A 33 -39.63 11.04 -0.82
CA LYS A 33 -38.92 12.33 -0.81
C LYS A 33 -37.97 12.50 -2.00
N LEU A 34 -37.28 11.44 -2.40
CA LEU A 34 -36.38 11.47 -3.55
C LEU A 34 -37.16 11.68 -4.86
N ARG A 35 -38.28 10.97 -5.04
CA ARG A 35 -39.16 11.11 -6.20
C ARG A 35 -39.84 12.48 -6.26
N ALA A 36 -40.20 13.05 -5.11
CA ALA A 36 -40.80 14.37 -5.01
C ALA A 36 -39.78 15.51 -5.16
N LYS A 37 -38.48 15.22 -5.20
CA LYS A 37 -37.45 16.23 -5.37
C LYS A 37 -37.57 16.83 -6.77
N PRO A 38 -37.64 18.16 -6.92
CA PRO A 38 -37.69 18.78 -8.24
C PRO A 38 -36.43 18.43 -9.04
N PRO A 39 -36.53 18.38 -10.38
CA PRO A 39 -35.36 18.21 -11.23
C PRO A 39 -34.33 19.28 -10.90
N VAL A 40 -33.05 18.88 -10.92
CA VAL A 40 -31.95 19.82 -10.67
C VAL A 40 -31.95 20.85 -11.79
N ASP A 41 -31.82 22.13 -11.42
CA ASP A 41 -31.69 23.24 -12.37
C ASP A 41 -30.57 22.92 -13.39
N PRO A 42 -30.84 23.01 -14.70
CA PRO A 42 -29.87 22.70 -15.74
C PRO A 42 -28.57 23.51 -15.60
N VAL A 43 -28.63 24.75 -15.09
CA VAL A 43 -27.44 25.58 -14.88
C VAL A 43 -26.55 24.98 -13.79
N LEU A 44 -27.14 24.64 -12.64
CA LEU A 44 -26.41 24.00 -11.54
C LEU A 44 -25.90 22.59 -11.90
N ALA A 45 -26.63 21.86 -12.74
CA ALA A 45 -26.18 20.57 -13.24
C ALA A 45 -24.94 20.72 -14.15
N ALA A 46 -24.94 21.70 -15.06
CA ALA A 46 -23.81 22.00 -15.91
C ALA A 46 -22.59 22.46 -15.12
N GLU A 47 -22.75 23.32 -14.11
CA GLU A 47 -21.67 23.74 -13.21
C GLU A 47 -21.04 22.55 -12.47
N ARG A 48 -21.87 21.62 -11.97
CA ARG A 48 -21.38 20.41 -11.30
C ARG A 48 -20.66 19.47 -12.25
N ALA A 49 -21.15 19.33 -13.48
CA ALA A 49 -20.50 18.54 -14.51
C ALA A 49 -19.12 19.12 -14.85
N ALA A 50 -19.04 20.42 -15.12
CA ALA A 50 -17.78 21.12 -15.40
C ALA A 50 -16.79 21.01 -14.23
N ALA A 51 -17.26 21.15 -12.98
CA ALA A 51 -16.42 20.97 -11.80
C ALA A 51 -15.93 19.51 -11.64
N ALA A 52 -16.76 18.53 -11.99
CA ALA A 52 -16.37 17.12 -11.97
C ALA A 52 -15.34 16.80 -13.06
N GLU A 53 -15.50 17.35 -14.26
CA GLU A 53 -14.55 17.21 -15.38
C GLU A 53 -13.20 17.84 -15.06
N ALA A 54 -13.19 19.05 -14.48
CA ALA A 54 -11.95 19.70 -14.05
C ALA A 54 -11.20 18.88 -12.98
N LYS A 55 -11.94 18.32 -12.01
CA LYS A 55 -11.35 17.41 -11.00
C LYS A 55 -10.83 16.13 -11.62
N ALA A 56 -11.57 15.53 -12.56
CA ALA A 56 -11.15 14.32 -13.24
C ALA A 56 -9.87 14.54 -14.06
N ALA A 57 -9.76 15.67 -14.77
CA ALA A 57 -8.55 16.05 -15.50
C ALA A 57 -7.35 16.22 -14.56
N ALA A 58 -7.53 16.92 -13.44
CA ALA A 58 -6.48 17.10 -12.43
C ALA A 58 -6.04 15.77 -11.80
N GLU A 59 -6.99 14.86 -11.51
CA GLU A 59 -6.68 13.56 -10.96
C GLU A 59 -5.97 12.65 -11.98
N GLN A 60 -6.36 12.70 -13.25
CA GLN A 60 -5.66 11.97 -14.30
C GLN A 60 -4.20 12.42 -14.41
N GLU A 61 -3.93 13.72 -14.39
CA GLU A 61 -2.56 14.22 -14.45
C GLU A 61 -1.74 13.79 -13.23
N LYS A 62 -2.32 13.92 -12.03
CA LYS A 62 -1.69 13.41 -10.79
C LYS A 62 -1.39 11.92 -10.87
N ARG A 63 -2.30 11.11 -11.42
CA ARG A 63 -2.11 9.66 -11.62
C ARG A 63 -1.01 9.38 -12.63
N ARG A 64 -0.87 10.18 -13.70
CA ARG A 64 0.23 10.04 -14.67
C ARG A 64 1.59 10.32 -14.03
N LEU A 65 1.72 11.44 -13.33
CA LEU A 65 2.95 11.79 -12.60
C LEU A 65 3.32 10.75 -11.56
N ALA A 66 2.34 10.24 -10.80
CA ALA A 66 2.58 9.19 -9.81
C ALA A 66 3.02 7.86 -10.44
N LYS A 67 2.57 7.53 -11.65
CA LYS A 67 3.05 6.35 -12.38
C LYS A 67 4.49 6.51 -12.82
N LEU A 68 4.83 7.66 -13.42
CA LEU A 68 6.21 7.96 -13.84
C LEU A 68 7.19 7.89 -12.66
N ALA A 69 6.86 8.54 -11.54
CA ALA A 69 7.70 8.49 -10.33
C ALA A 69 7.88 7.06 -9.79
N ARG A 70 6.84 6.22 -9.84
CA ARG A 70 6.94 4.81 -9.42
C ARG A 70 7.79 3.98 -10.38
N GLU A 71 7.73 4.26 -11.68
CA GLU A 71 8.54 3.58 -12.68
C GLU A 71 10.02 3.95 -12.53
N GLU A 72 10.33 5.23 -12.31
CA GLU A 72 11.68 5.69 -12.00
C GLU A 72 12.23 5.07 -10.71
N GLU A 73 11.43 5.05 -9.63
CA GLU A 73 11.83 4.43 -8.36
C GLU A 73 12.11 2.93 -8.53
N ARG A 74 11.28 2.23 -9.31
CA ARG A 74 11.47 0.80 -9.61
C ARG A 74 12.73 0.58 -10.42
N ALA A 75 12.97 1.38 -11.45
CA ALA A 75 14.18 1.30 -12.26
C ALA A 75 15.43 1.52 -11.38
N ALA A 76 15.42 2.55 -10.53
CA ALA A 76 16.52 2.82 -9.60
C ALA A 76 16.75 1.67 -8.61
N LYS A 77 15.69 1.04 -8.11
CA LYS A 77 15.80 -0.13 -7.23
C LYS A 77 16.38 -1.35 -7.94
N VAL A 78 15.95 -1.61 -9.17
CA VAL A 78 16.48 -2.73 -9.96
C VAL A 78 17.96 -2.54 -10.27
N GLU A 79 18.38 -1.33 -10.65
CA GLU A 79 19.79 -1.03 -10.90
C GLU A 79 20.64 -1.16 -9.63
N ARG A 80 20.15 -0.63 -8.49
CA ARG A 80 20.84 -0.83 -7.21
C ARG A 80 20.99 -2.31 -6.85
N ALA A 81 19.92 -3.09 -6.98
CA ALA A 81 19.96 -4.52 -6.70
C ALA A 81 20.93 -5.27 -7.64
N ARG A 82 21.03 -4.86 -8.91
CA ARG A 82 22.02 -5.41 -9.85
C ARG A 82 23.45 -5.09 -9.42
N LEU A 83 23.74 -3.83 -9.10
CA LEU A 83 25.06 -3.41 -8.65
C LEU A 83 25.47 -4.11 -7.35
N GLU A 84 24.53 -4.26 -6.40
CA GLU A 84 24.75 -5.00 -5.16
C GLU A 84 25.02 -6.49 -5.42
N ALA A 85 24.27 -7.12 -6.34
CA ALA A 85 24.49 -8.51 -6.72
C ALA A 85 25.84 -8.72 -7.43
N GLU A 86 26.24 -7.80 -8.30
CA GLU A 86 27.54 -7.82 -8.97
C GLU A 86 28.69 -7.63 -7.97
N ALA A 87 28.57 -6.67 -7.05
CA ALA A 87 29.54 -6.48 -5.98
C ALA A 87 29.64 -7.70 -5.06
N ALA A 88 28.51 -8.33 -4.73
CA ALA A 88 28.49 -9.56 -3.94
C ALA A 88 29.17 -10.73 -4.69
N ALA A 89 28.93 -10.88 -5.99
CA ALA A 89 29.58 -11.90 -6.81
C ALA A 89 31.11 -11.66 -6.91
N ALA A 90 31.53 -10.41 -7.09
CA ALA A 90 32.95 -10.04 -7.12
C ALA A 90 33.65 -10.23 -5.76
N ALA A 91 32.92 -10.16 -4.65
CA ALA A 91 33.44 -10.39 -3.31
C ALA A 91 33.68 -11.89 -3.00
N ILE A 92 33.12 -12.81 -3.80
CA ILE A 92 33.40 -14.25 -3.67
C ILE A 92 34.83 -14.49 -4.14
N LYS A 93 35.75 -14.60 -3.17
CA LYS A 93 37.14 -15.00 -3.46
C LYS A 93 37.14 -16.45 -3.95
N PRO A 94 37.84 -16.77 -5.05
CA PRO A 94 37.96 -18.15 -5.49
C PRO A 94 38.61 -18.98 -4.38
N GLU A 95 38.03 -20.14 -4.09
CA GLU A 95 38.64 -21.09 -3.16
C GLU A 95 39.96 -21.59 -3.75
N LEU A 96 41.02 -21.57 -2.94
CA LEU A 96 42.30 -22.14 -3.35
C LEU A 96 42.10 -23.60 -3.74
N THR A 97 42.64 -23.97 -4.89
CA THR A 97 42.66 -25.35 -5.36
C THR A 97 43.45 -26.24 -4.38
N ASP A 98 43.23 -27.54 -4.42
CA ASP A 98 43.90 -28.47 -3.49
C ASP A 98 45.43 -28.45 -3.65
N GLU A 99 45.92 -28.17 -4.86
CA GLU A 99 47.34 -28.01 -5.18
C GLU A 99 47.93 -26.76 -4.52
N GLU A 100 47.25 -25.62 -4.61
CA GLU A 100 47.68 -24.36 -3.97
C GLU A 100 47.63 -24.48 -2.44
N ARG A 101 46.62 -25.15 -1.88
CA ARG A 101 46.55 -25.46 -0.45
C ARG A 101 47.68 -26.37 0.01
N LYS A 102 48.10 -27.33 -0.82
CA LYS A 102 49.25 -28.20 -0.54
C LYS A 102 50.56 -27.40 -0.61
N ALA A 103 50.76 -26.59 -1.65
CA ALA A 103 51.93 -25.72 -1.77
C ALA A 103 52.06 -24.76 -0.58
N ALA A 104 50.96 -24.15 -0.13
CA ALA A 104 50.95 -23.31 1.06
C ALA A 104 51.31 -24.08 2.35
N ARG A 105 50.84 -25.32 2.49
CA ARG A 105 51.21 -26.20 3.62
C ARG A 105 52.68 -26.58 3.58
N ASP A 106 53.19 -26.96 2.42
CA ASP A 106 54.59 -27.35 2.24
C ASP A 106 55.52 -26.16 2.50
N ALA A 107 55.17 -24.95 2.02
CA ALA A 107 55.90 -23.72 2.34
C ALA A 107 55.91 -23.42 3.86
N ARG A 108 54.78 -23.60 4.55
CA ARG A 108 54.71 -23.46 6.01
C ARG A 108 55.53 -24.52 6.73
N TYR A 109 55.49 -25.76 6.26
CA TYR A 109 56.27 -26.85 6.83
C TYR A 109 57.77 -26.60 6.66
N LEU A 110 58.21 -26.18 5.47
CA LEU A 110 59.59 -25.78 5.21
C LEU A 110 60.03 -24.61 6.10
N ALA A 111 59.21 -23.57 6.22
CA ALA A 111 59.50 -22.42 7.09
C ALA A 111 59.52 -22.77 8.59
N ARG A 112 58.78 -23.81 9.01
CA ARG A 112 58.82 -24.33 10.37
C ARG A 112 60.04 -25.24 10.57
N LYS A 113 60.37 -26.07 9.59
CA LYS A 113 61.52 -26.98 9.62
C LYS A 113 62.83 -26.19 9.62
N SER A 114 62.95 -25.11 8.84
CA SER A 114 64.10 -24.21 8.89
C SER A 114 64.26 -23.53 10.25
N ARG A 115 63.15 -23.18 10.91
CA ARG A 115 63.15 -22.63 12.29
C ARG A 115 63.46 -23.67 13.38
N LYS A 116 63.04 -24.93 13.20
CA LYS A 116 63.26 -26.00 14.19
C LYS A 116 64.58 -26.77 14.01
N GLY A 117 65.08 -26.87 12.78
CA GLY A 117 66.34 -27.54 12.44
C GLY A 117 67.56 -26.60 12.47
N GLY A 118 67.37 -25.31 12.76
CA GLY A 118 68.44 -24.35 12.96
C GLY A 118 68.85 -24.19 14.44
N ARG A 119 68.64 -25.23 15.27
CA ARG A 119 69.06 -25.27 16.67
C ARG A 119 69.94 -26.48 16.91
#